data_AF-A0A9N8EE78-F1
#
_entry.id   AF-A0A9N8EE78-F1
#
_cell.length_a   1.000
_cell.length_b   1.000
_cell.length_c   1.000
_cell.angle_alpha   90.00
_cell.angle_beta   90.00
_cell.angle_gamma   90.00
#
_symmetry.space_group_name_H-M   'P 1'
#
loop_
_entity.id
_entity.type
_entity.pdbx_description
1 polymer ?
#
loop_
_entity_poly.entity_id
_entity_poly.type
_entity_poly.pdbx_seq_one_letter_code
_entity_poly.pdbx_strand_id
1 'polypeptide(L)'
;MKLLAVFYLSVLVSISHAMSDWDVSIGPISSQSFEFGTGQGAGENPNMKIKVKDFCRTESKTRNTIGELFPTSTIPGIRVNAEGVVSNPGDGNSIAFSFEENISENRDIFKDNGDKTATVQFCVEVGLYDGDSLVNFKEAKLTHNIDLITNFVTLIGDE
;
A
#
# COMPACT_ATOMS: atom_id res chain seq x y z
N MET A 1 -48.30 -43.37 35.62
CA MET A 1 -47.20 -42.40 35.81
C MET A 1 -46.49 -42.22 34.47
N LYS A 2 -46.59 -41.04 33.84
CA LYS A 2 -45.84 -40.72 32.61
C LYS A 2 -44.62 -39.88 33.02
N LEU A 3 -43.41 -40.40 32.80
CA LEU A 3 -42.18 -39.62 32.94
C LEU A 3 -42.03 -38.73 31.70
N LEU A 4 -41.98 -37.42 31.91
CA LEU A 4 -41.65 -36.44 30.88
C LEU A 4 -40.11 -36.33 30.82
N ALA A 5 -39.51 -36.79 29.73
CA ALA A 5 -38.08 -36.58 29.48
C ALA A 5 -37.88 -35.18 28.89
N VAL A 6 -37.27 -34.27 29.65
CA VAL A 6 -36.87 -32.95 29.19
C VAL A 6 -35.51 -33.09 28.50
N PHE A 7 -35.51 -33.02 27.17
CA PHE A 7 -34.30 -32.95 26.36
C PHE A 7 -33.73 -31.52 26.46
N TYR A 8 -32.62 -31.34 27.16
CA TYR A 8 -31.83 -30.11 27.13
C TYR A 8 -31.06 -30.06 25.81
N LEU A 9 -31.48 -29.19 24.89
CA LEU A 9 -30.75 -28.89 23.66
C LEU A 9 -29.69 -27.82 23.97
N SER A 10 -28.47 -28.24 24.24
CA SER A 10 -27.32 -27.36 24.40
C SER A 10 -26.93 -26.78 23.04
N VAL A 11 -27.39 -25.56 22.73
CA VAL A 11 -26.90 -24.82 21.56
C VAL A 11 -25.47 -24.37 21.86
N LEU A 12 -24.50 -25.09 21.29
CA LEU A 12 -23.11 -24.64 21.23
C LEU A 12 -23.03 -23.47 20.23
N VAL A 13 -23.15 -22.25 20.72
CA VAL A 13 -22.79 -21.05 19.96
C VAL A 13 -21.26 -20.99 19.94
N SER A 14 -20.66 -21.46 18.84
CA SER A 14 -19.25 -21.21 18.56
C SER A 14 -19.08 -19.74 18.22
N ILE A 15 -18.74 -18.93 19.23
CA ILE A 15 -18.25 -17.57 19.01
C ILE A 15 -16.84 -17.73 18.43
N SER A 16 -16.73 -17.69 17.10
CA SER A 16 -15.46 -17.56 16.41
C SER A 16 -14.86 -16.23 16.83
N HIS A 17 -13.98 -16.25 17.84
CA HIS A 17 -13.14 -15.11 18.14
C HIS A 17 -12.19 -15.00 16.96
N ALA A 18 -12.38 -14.01 16.09
CA ALA A 18 -11.34 -13.61 15.15
C ALA A 18 -10.11 -13.29 16.00
N MET A 19 -9.09 -14.14 15.94
CA MET A 19 -7.84 -13.87 16.61
C MET A 19 -7.27 -12.59 16.00
N SER A 20 -6.78 -11.70 16.85
CA SER A 20 -5.93 -10.58 16.47
C SER A 20 -4.83 -11.08 15.52
N ASP A 21 -4.82 -10.58 14.29
CA ASP A 21 -3.76 -10.83 13.32
C ASP A 21 -3.11 -9.51 12.93
N TRP A 22 -1.80 -9.43 13.14
CA TRP A 22 -0.99 -8.25 12.84
C TRP A 22 -0.05 -8.48 11.67
N ASP A 23 -0.19 -9.59 10.95
CA ASP A 23 0.66 -9.86 9.81
C ASP A 23 0.39 -8.88 8.68
N VAL A 24 1.45 -8.33 8.12
CA VAL A 24 1.36 -7.52 6.91
C VAL A 24 2.19 -8.24 5.87
N SER A 25 1.58 -8.48 4.71
CA SER A 25 2.18 -9.18 3.60
C SER A 25 2.01 -8.38 2.32
N ILE A 26 3.02 -8.46 1.46
CA ILE A 26 2.94 -7.97 0.08
C ILE A 26 3.24 -9.18 -0.80
N GLY A 27 2.32 -9.47 -1.70
CA GLY A 27 2.45 -10.51 -2.71
C GLY A 27 3.45 -10.13 -3.81
N PRO A 28 3.60 -10.98 -4.83
CA PRO A 28 4.46 -10.69 -5.97
C PRO A 28 4.09 -9.37 -6.64
N ILE A 29 5.10 -8.58 -6.98
CA ILE A 29 4.93 -7.34 -7.75
C ILE A 29 4.81 -7.71 -9.22
N SER A 30 3.69 -7.34 -9.85
CA SER A 30 3.43 -7.56 -11.27
C SER A 30 3.28 -6.22 -11.97
N SER A 31 4.27 -5.86 -12.78
CA SER A 31 4.32 -4.56 -13.46
C SER A 31 4.06 -3.43 -12.46
N GLN A 32 2.94 -2.74 -12.59
CA GLN A 32 2.55 -1.59 -11.78
C GLN A 32 1.47 -1.93 -10.73
N SER A 33 1.48 -3.15 -10.20
CA SER A 33 0.48 -3.62 -9.23
C SER A 33 1.04 -4.67 -8.30
N PHE A 34 0.41 -4.81 -7.14
CA PHE A 34 0.66 -5.93 -6.22
C PHE A 34 -0.55 -6.21 -5.35
N GLU A 35 -0.64 -7.46 -4.90
CA GLU A 35 -1.58 -7.88 -3.86
C GLU A 35 -0.96 -7.66 -2.48
N PHE A 36 -1.78 -7.42 -1.47
CA PHE A 36 -1.31 -7.27 -0.10
C PHE A 36 -2.39 -7.72 0.91
N GLY A 37 -1.94 -8.02 2.11
CA GLY A 37 -2.78 -8.28 3.27
C GLY A 37 -2.24 -7.54 4.48
N THR A 38 -3.13 -7.11 5.36
CA THR A 38 -2.77 -6.48 6.64
C THR A 38 -3.25 -7.27 7.85
N GLY A 39 -3.80 -8.47 7.63
CA GLY A 39 -4.56 -9.19 8.63
C GLY A 39 -5.79 -8.39 9.08
N GLN A 40 -6.49 -8.87 10.11
CA GLN A 40 -7.67 -8.20 10.65
C GLN A 40 -7.35 -7.05 11.61
N GLY A 41 -6.08 -6.92 12.02
CA GLY A 41 -5.67 -6.02 13.08
C GLY A 41 -6.12 -6.44 14.48
N ALA A 42 -5.64 -5.73 15.48
CA ALA A 42 -6.33 -5.60 16.77
C ALA A 42 -6.08 -4.24 17.38
N GLY A 43 -6.93 -3.87 18.32
CA GLY A 43 -7.00 -2.52 18.85
C GLY A 43 -8.43 -2.02 18.83
N GLU A 44 -8.60 -0.75 19.17
CA GLU A 44 -9.92 -0.11 19.21
C GLU A 44 -10.35 0.36 17.83
N ASN A 45 -9.41 0.80 16.98
CA ASN A 45 -9.68 1.39 15.68
C ASN A 45 -8.68 0.90 14.63
N PRO A 46 -8.65 -0.42 14.34
CA PRO A 46 -7.73 -0.97 13.37
C PRO A 46 -8.05 -0.43 11.97
N ASN A 47 -7.03 -0.01 11.23
CA ASN A 47 -7.12 0.49 9.86
C ASN A 47 -5.80 0.24 9.12
N MET A 48 -5.77 0.54 7.83
CA MET A 48 -4.55 0.51 7.04
C MET A 48 -4.31 1.80 6.27
N LYS A 49 -3.03 2.09 6.02
CA LYS A 49 -2.58 3.19 5.16
C LYS A 49 -1.54 2.68 4.19
N ILE A 50 -1.60 3.16 2.95
CA ILE A 50 -0.60 2.85 1.92
C ILE A 50 0.14 4.13 1.59
N LYS A 51 1.45 4.17 1.86
CA LYS A 51 2.27 5.37 1.75
C LYS A 51 3.38 5.21 0.72
N VAL A 52 3.79 6.30 0.09
CA VAL A 52 4.93 6.34 -0.83
C VAL A 52 6.08 7.12 -0.21
N LYS A 53 7.26 6.52 -0.28
CA LYS A 53 8.55 7.08 0.13
C LYS A 53 9.51 7.07 -1.06
N ASP A 54 10.46 7.98 -1.05
CA ASP A 54 11.57 8.02 -2.02
C ASP A 54 12.43 6.74 -1.98
N PHE A 55 12.71 6.23 -0.78
CA PHE A 55 13.52 5.02 -0.55
C PHE A 55 12.81 4.03 0.37
N CYS A 56 13.18 2.75 0.28
CA CYS A 56 12.79 1.79 1.30
C CYS A 56 13.61 1.99 2.58
N ARG A 57 13.07 1.58 3.72
CA ARG A 57 13.68 1.75 5.05
C ARG A 57 15.03 1.07 5.16
N THR A 58 15.24 0.02 4.37
CA THR A 58 16.51 -0.71 4.28
C THR A 58 17.59 0.04 3.51
N GLU A 59 17.22 1.04 2.70
CA GLU A 59 18.14 1.73 1.79
C GLU A 59 18.64 3.07 2.37
N SER A 60 17.87 3.72 3.23
CA SER A 60 18.25 5.01 3.84
C SER A 60 17.66 5.20 5.23
N LYS A 61 18.42 5.89 6.09
CA LYS A 61 17.99 6.34 7.42
C LYS A 61 17.07 7.56 7.37
N THR A 62 17.22 8.41 6.35
CA THR A 62 16.38 9.60 6.13
C THR A 62 15.60 9.38 4.84
N ARG A 63 14.27 9.43 4.93
CA ARG A 63 13.37 9.15 3.82
C ARG A 63 12.35 10.25 3.70
N ASN A 64 12.15 10.74 2.48
CA ASN A 64 11.14 11.74 2.20
C ASN A 64 9.77 11.07 2.02
N THR A 65 8.74 11.72 2.56
CA THR A 65 7.35 11.30 2.32
C THR A 65 6.90 11.93 1.02
N ILE A 66 6.62 11.10 0.02
CA ILE A 66 6.07 11.58 -1.26
C ILE A 66 4.56 11.77 -1.12
N GLY A 67 3.89 10.85 -0.43
CA GLY A 67 2.49 10.99 -0.09
C GLY A 67 1.85 9.70 0.40
N GLU A 68 0.52 9.70 0.41
CA GLU A 68 -0.32 8.58 0.84
C GLU A 68 -1.31 8.25 -0.29
N LEU A 69 -1.39 6.95 -0.64
CA LEU A 69 -2.19 6.37 -1.72
C LEU A 69 -3.52 5.77 -1.26
N PHE A 70 -3.63 5.45 0.03
CA PHE A 70 -4.88 5.04 0.64
C PHE A 70 -4.91 5.46 2.12
N PRO A 71 -6.02 6.02 2.63
CA PRO A 71 -7.30 6.26 1.92
C PRO A 71 -7.32 7.49 1.00
N THR A 72 -6.28 8.33 1.02
CA THR A 72 -6.15 9.49 0.11
C THR A 72 -5.41 9.11 -1.16
N SER A 73 -5.65 9.75 -2.31
CA SER A 73 -4.97 9.40 -3.59
C SER A 73 -4.29 10.58 -4.28
N THR A 74 -3.77 11.56 -3.53
CA THR A 74 -3.20 12.78 -4.11
C THR A 74 -1.68 12.75 -4.06
N ILE A 75 -1.06 12.01 -4.97
CA ILE A 75 0.36 12.17 -5.29
C ILE A 75 0.46 12.69 -6.73
N PRO A 76 1.01 13.90 -6.97
CA PRO A 76 1.19 14.42 -8.32
C PRO A 76 1.88 13.39 -9.23
N GLY A 77 1.43 13.21 -10.47
CA GLY A 77 2.07 12.28 -11.40
C GLY A 77 1.86 10.79 -11.14
N ILE A 78 1.24 10.39 -10.03
CA ILE A 78 0.89 8.99 -9.75
C ILE A 78 -0.62 8.88 -9.61
N ARG A 79 -1.23 8.21 -10.59
CA ARG A 79 -2.63 7.78 -10.51
C ARG A 79 -2.68 6.43 -9.82
N VAL A 80 -3.63 6.26 -8.90
CA VAL A 80 -3.85 5.01 -8.19
C VAL A 80 -5.24 4.47 -8.48
N ASN A 81 -5.29 3.17 -8.79
CA ASN A 81 -6.51 2.38 -8.74
C ASN A 81 -6.52 1.58 -7.42
N ALA A 82 -7.37 2.01 -6.50
CA ALA A 82 -7.61 1.36 -5.21
C ALA A 82 -8.94 0.57 -5.18
N GLU A 83 -9.60 0.32 -6.32
CA GLU A 83 -10.82 -0.51 -6.38
C GLU A 83 -10.57 -1.96 -5.91
N GLY A 84 -9.32 -2.42 -6.02
CA GLY A 84 -8.87 -3.70 -5.49
C GLY A 84 -8.73 -3.75 -3.96
N VAL A 85 -8.93 -2.63 -3.26
CA VAL A 85 -8.96 -2.57 -1.80
C VAL A 85 -10.38 -2.91 -1.32
N VAL A 86 -10.58 -4.16 -0.94
CA VAL A 86 -11.88 -4.72 -0.56
C VAL A 86 -12.06 -4.87 0.95
N SER A 87 -10.98 -4.76 1.72
CA SER A 87 -10.97 -4.85 3.18
C SER A 87 -10.02 -3.80 3.80
N ASN A 88 -10.42 -3.19 4.92
CA ASN A 88 -9.63 -2.18 5.64
C ASN A 88 -9.85 -2.30 7.16
N PRO A 89 -8.92 -2.90 7.91
CA PRO A 89 -7.82 -3.75 7.42
C PRO A 89 -8.35 -5.10 6.90
N GLY A 90 -7.50 -5.86 6.22
CA GLY A 90 -7.80 -7.25 5.88
C GLY A 90 -6.92 -7.80 4.77
N ASP A 91 -7.30 -8.98 4.29
CA ASP A 91 -6.61 -9.70 3.23
C ASP A 91 -7.38 -9.63 1.90
N GLY A 92 -6.73 -10.11 0.84
CA GLY A 92 -7.29 -10.13 -0.52
C GLY A 92 -7.33 -8.76 -1.19
N ASN A 93 -6.52 -7.81 -0.70
CA ASN A 93 -6.44 -6.48 -1.27
C ASN A 93 -5.42 -6.42 -2.42
N SER A 94 -5.64 -5.48 -3.34
CA SER A 94 -4.69 -5.15 -4.39
C SER A 94 -4.70 -3.65 -4.67
N ILE A 95 -3.56 -3.16 -5.15
CA ILE A 95 -3.42 -1.78 -5.60
C ILE A 95 -2.65 -1.76 -6.92
N ALA A 96 -3.10 -0.90 -7.84
CA ALA A 96 -2.41 -0.64 -9.08
C ALA A 96 -2.16 0.86 -9.22
N PHE A 97 -1.10 1.20 -9.94
CA PHE A 97 -0.73 2.58 -10.21
C PHE A 97 -0.40 2.78 -11.68
N SER A 98 -0.45 4.05 -12.11
CA SER A 98 -0.03 4.48 -13.45
C SER A 98 0.63 5.86 -13.32
N PHE A 99 1.56 6.16 -14.22
CA PHE A 99 2.31 7.42 -14.21
C PHE A 99 1.73 8.41 -15.23
N GLU A 100 1.65 9.68 -14.82
CA GLU A 100 1.12 10.78 -15.63
C GLU A 100 2.18 11.83 -15.95
N GLU A 101 1.87 12.74 -16.88
CA GLU A 101 2.79 13.76 -17.41
C GLU A 101 3.47 14.62 -16.32
N ASN A 102 2.79 14.91 -15.21
CA ASN A 102 3.35 15.70 -14.12
C ASN A 102 4.27 14.93 -13.15
N ILE A 103 4.57 13.64 -13.40
CA ILE A 103 5.50 12.86 -12.55
C ILE A 103 6.90 13.48 -12.46
N SER A 104 7.30 14.27 -13.46
CA SER A 104 8.60 14.97 -13.47
C SER A 104 8.75 16.02 -12.37
N GLU A 105 7.64 16.45 -11.76
CA GLU A 105 7.66 17.37 -10.62
C GLU A 105 8.17 16.67 -9.34
N ASN A 106 8.01 15.35 -9.24
CA ASN A 106 8.50 14.55 -8.12
C ASN A 106 9.96 14.11 -8.33
N ARG A 107 10.88 15.07 -8.22
CA ARG A 107 12.34 14.86 -8.40
C ARG A 107 12.95 13.81 -7.46
N ASP A 108 12.31 13.53 -6.33
CA ASP A 108 12.77 12.51 -5.37
C ASP A 108 12.64 11.07 -5.90
N ILE A 109 11.70 10.82 -6.81
CA ILE A 109 11.41 9.49 -7.35
C ILE A 109 11.57 9.40 -8.86
N PHE A 110 11.76 10.54 -9.53
CA PHE A 110 11.84 10.65 -10.98
C PHE A 110 13.27 10.96 -11.43
N LYS A 111 13.76 10.19 -12.41
CA LYS A 111 15.04 10.42 -13.08
C LYS A 111 14.86 10.37 -14.61
N ASP A 112 15.16 11.47 -15.29
CA ASP A 112 15.25 11.49 -16.75
C ASP A 112 16.49 10.71 -17.22
N ASN A 113 16.32 9.85 -18.24
CA ASN A 113 17.40 9.06 -18.81
C ASN A 113 18.07 9.75 -20.02
N GLY A 114 17.51 10.84 -20.53
CA GLY A 114 18.07 11.61 -21.66
C GLY A 114 17.77 11.03 -23.04
N ASP A 115 16.92 10.00 -23.12
CA ASP A 115 16.61 9.25 -24.35
C ASP A 115 15.09 9.07 -24.57
N LYS A 116 14.27 10.07 -24.19
CA LYS A 116 12.79 10.01 -24.14
C LYS A 116 12.24 8.96 -23.18
N THR A 117 13.06 8.47 -22.26
CA THR A 117 12.59 7.61 -21.17
C THR A 117 12.93 8.23 -19.83
N ALA A 118 12.22 7.81 -18.79
CA ALA A 118 12.56 8.13 -17.42
C ALA A 118 12.44 6.90 -16.54
N THR A 119 13.24 6.88 -15.48
CA THR A 119 13.13 5.91 -14.39
C THR A 119 12.32 6.52 -13.27
N VAL A 120 11.22 5.87 -12.87
CA VAL A 120 10.50 6.16 -11.63
C VAL A 120 10.85 5.08 -10.61
N GLN A 121 11.40 5.47 -9.46
CA GLN A 121 11.75 4.56 -8.38
C GLN A 121 11.25 5.09 -7.04
N PHE A 122 10.50 4.27 -6.31
CA PHE A 122 9.97 4.61 -4.99
C PHE A 122 9.71 3.36 -4.17
N CYS A 123 9.40 3.56 -2.89
CA CYS A 123 8.98 2.50 -1.99
C CYS A 123 7.54 2.70 -1.56
N VAL A 124 6.73 1.65 -1.64
CA VAL A 124 5.37 1.63 -1.10
C VAL A 124 5.39 0.92 0.24
N GLU A 125 4.95 1.60 1.29
CA GLU A 125 4.74 1.06 2.63
C GLU A 125 3.25 0.72 2.78
N VAL A 126 2.92 -0.56 2.90
CA VAL A 126 1.62 -1.04 3.38
C VAL A 126 1.72 -1.14 4.89
N GLY A 127 0.95 -0.34 5.62
CA GLY A 127 0.97 -0.33 7.08
C GLY A 127 -0.38 -0.67 7.69
N LEU A 128 -0.36 -1.50 8.73
CA LEU A 128 -1.46 -1.74 9.66
C LEU A 128 -1.35 -0.75 10.83
N TYR A 129 -2.45 -0.10 11.16
CA TYR A 129 -2.54 0.94 12.19
C TYR A 129 -3.64 0.63 13.20
N ASP A 130 -3.48 1.13 14.43
CA ASP A 130 -4.56 1.30 15.41
C ASP A 130 -4.71 2.79 15.70
N GLY A 131 -5.82 3.38 15.25
CA GLY A 131 -5.94 4.83 15.10
C GLY A 131 -4.84 5.37 14.17
N ASP A 132 -3.96 6.23 14.71
CA ASP A 132 -2.81 6.78 13.97
C ASP A 132 -1.48 6.08 14.26
N SER A 133 -1.47 5.09 15.16
CA SER A 133 -0.25 4.38 15.55
C SER A 133 0.04 3.25 14.59
N LEU A 134 1.21 3.26 13.96
CA LEU A 134 1.66 2.16 13.10
C LEU A 134 1.97 0.92 13.97
N VAL A 135 1.24 -0.16 13.73
CA VAL A 135 1.38 -1.44 14.46
C VAL A 135 2.39 -2.33 13.76
N ASN A 136 2.21 -2.55 12.45
CA ASN A 136 3.11 -3.37 11.63
C ASN A 136 3.08 -2.90 10.17
N PHE A 137 4.08 -3.27 9.37
CA PHE A 137 4.17 -2.86 7.97
C PHE A 137 4.99 -3.82 7.11
N LYS A 138 4.78 -3.71 5.79
CA LYS A 138 5.71 -4.18 4.76
C LYS A 138 5.95 -3.13 3.71
N GLU A 139 7.10 -3.25 3.08
CA GLU A 139 7.56 -2.34 2.04
C GLU A 139 7.85 -3.10 0.75
N ALA A 140 7.45 -2.50 -0.36
CA ALA A 140 7.78 -2.95 -1.71
C ALA A 140 8.54 -1.84 -2.43
N LYS A 141 9.70 -2.17 -2.98
CA LYS A 141 10.44 -1.29 -3.87
C LYS A 141 9.90 -1.45 -5.29
N LEU A 142 9.57 -0.34 -5.94
CA LEU A 142 9.08 -0.32 -7.31
C LEU A 142 10.00 0.53 -8.16
N THR A 143 10.40 -0.02 -9.30
CA THR A 143 11.27 0.63 -10.28
C THR A 143 10.66 0.40 -11.66
N HIS A 144 10.32 1.50 -12.35
CA HIS A 144 9.69 1.47 -13.66
C HIS A 144 10.42 2.37 -14.63
N ASN A 145 10.63 1.88 -15.85
CA ASN A 145 10.97 2.72 -16.98
C ASN A 145 9.66 3.17 -17.64
N ILE A 146 9.50 4.46 -17.85
CA ILE A 146 8.36 5.07 -18.52
C ILE A 146 8.83 5.81 -19.77
N ASP A 147 7.99 5.80 -20.80
CA ASP A 147 8.19 6.63 -21.98
C ASP A 147 7.73 8.05 -21.70
N LEU A 148 8.50 9.03 -22.18
CA LEU A 148 8.17 10.43 -22.11
C LEU A 148 7.60 10.89 -23.44
N ILE A 149 6.46 11.60 -23.39
CA ILE A 149 5.82 12.17 -24.59
C ILE A 149 6.71 13.28 -25.18
N THR A 150 7.44 14.01 -24.33
CA THR A 150 8.41 15.03 -24.70
C THR A 150 9.71 14.83 -23.93
N ASN A 151 10.85 15.06 -24.57
CA ASN A 151 12.11 15.20 -23.83
C ASN A 151 11.98 16.43 -22.93
N PHE A 152 12.34 16.29 -21.66
CA PHE A 152 12.55 17.47 -20.84
C PHE A 152 13.74 18.22 -21.41
N VAL A 153 13.59 19.53 -21.61
CA VAL A 153 14.76 20.37 -21.87
C VAL A 153 15.63 20.23 -20.63
N THR A 154 16.70 19.46 -20.73
CA THR A 154 17.78 19.52 -19.78
C THR A 154 18.27 20.96 -19.87
N LEU A 155 17.92 21.80 -18.91
CA LEU A 155 18.66 23.04 -18.68
C LEU A 155 20.04 22.55 -18.24
N ILE A 156 20.89 22.29 -19.23
CA ILE A 156 22.32 22.24 -19.02
C ILE A 156 22.63 23.61 -18.44
N GLY A 157 22.92 23.65 -17.14
CA GLY A 157 23.38 24.86 -16.50
C GLY A 157 24.61 25.34 -17.24
N ASP A 158 24.49 26.47 -17.92
CA ASP A 158 25.61 27.38 -18.05
C ASP A 158 25.87 27.93 -16.64
N GLU A 159 26.74 27.24 -15.89
CA GLU A 159 27.78 27.79 -14.98
C GLU A 159 28.59 26.68 -14.31
#